data_AF-A0A520ACH9-F1
#
_entry.id   AF-A0A520ACH9-F1
#
_cell.length_a   1.000
_cell.length_b   1.000
_cell.length_c   1.000
_cell.angle_alpha   90.00
_cell.angle_beta   90.00
_cell.angle_gamma   90.00
#
_symmetry.space_group_name_H-M   'P 1'
#
loop_
_entity.id
_entity.type
_entity.pdbx_description
1 polymer ?
#
loop_
_entity_poly.entity_id
_entity_poly.type
_entity_poly.pdbx_seq_one_letter_code
_entity_poly.pdbx_strand_id
1 'polypeptide(L)' 'NLSVSEIAYDLGFEHAQSFSTLFKKKTNLSPLAFRQEFN' A
#
# COMPACT_ATOMS: atom_id res chain seq x y z
N ASN A 1 -12.19 -0.03 -6.62
CA ASN A 1 -10.83 0.53 -6.58
C ASN A 1 -10.65 1.19 -5.22
N LEU A 2 -10.18 0.47 -4.20
CA LEU A 2 -9.97 1.03 -2.87
C LEU A 2 -8.83 2.05 -2.93
N SER A 3 -8.80 3.08 -2.10
CA SER A 3 -7.63 3.93 -1.94
C SER A 3 -6.48 3.19 -1.22
N VAL A 4 -5.25 3.72 -1.27
CA VAL A 4 -4.13 3.17 -0.49
C VAL A 4 -4.41 3.26 1.03
N SER A 5 -5.17 4.29 1.44
CA SER A 5 -5.57 4.48 2.84
C SER A 5 -6.59 3.44 3.31
N GLU A 6 -7.58 3.10 2.48
CA GLU A 6 -8.55 2.03 2.81
C GLU A 6 -7.86 0.68 2.92
N ILE A 7 -6.96 0.34 1.99
CA ILE A 7 -6.17 -0.90 2.10
C ILE A 7 -5.33 -0.91 3.38
N ALA A 8 -4.71 0.20 3.74
CA ALA A 8 -3.92 0.28 4.96
C ALA A 8 -4.79 0.02 6.20
N TYR A 9 -5.98 0.64 6.25
CA TYR A 9 -6.91 0.47 7.36
C TYR A 9 -7.41 -0.99 7.49
N ASP A 10 -7.81 -1.61 6.38
CA ASP A 10 -8.27 -3.00 6.35
C ASP A 10 -7.19 -4.00 6.79
N LEU A 11 -5.92 -3.67 6.55
CA LEU A 11 -4.77 -4.46 6.98
C LEU A 11 -4.34 -4.16 8.43
N GLY A 12 -5.06 -3.30 9.15
CA GLY A 12 -4.80 -2.95 10.54
C GLY A 12 -3.72 -1.88 10.74
N PHE A 13 -3.36 -1.13 9.70
CA PHE A 13 -2.49 0.04 9.84
C PHE A 13 -3.33 1.27 10.21
N GLU A 14 -2.93 1.95 11.28
CA GLU A 14 -3.53 3.21 11.69
C GLU A 14 -3.28 4.34 10.67
N HIS A 15 -2.17 4.27 9.93
CA HIS A 15 -1.78 5.27 8.94
C HIS A 15 -1.30 4.64 7.62
N ALA A 16 -1.78 5.19 6.51
CA ALA A 16 -1.41 4.77 5.15
C ALA A 16 0.09 4.91 4.83
N GLN A 17 0.78 5.84 5.50
CA GLN A 17 2.21 6.05 5.32
C GLN A 17 3.06 4.89 5.89
N SER A 18 2.65 4.35 7.04
CA SER A 18 3.28 3.17 7.66
C SER A 18 3.14 1.95 6.74
N PHE A 19 1.93 1.74 6.21
CA PHE A 19 1.67 0.71 5.20
C PHE A 19 2.55 0.91 3.97
N SER A 20 2.58 2.11 3.38
CA SER A 20 3.35 2.40 2.17
C SER A 20 4.85 2.18 2.35
N THR A 21 5.39 2.55 3.52
CA THR A 21 6.80 2.32 3.88
C THR A 21 7.12 0.84 4.00
N LEU A 22 6.30 0.09 4.74
CA LEU A 22 6.47 -1.35 4.90
C LEU A 22 6.34 -2.07 3.56
N PHE A 23 5.31 -1.73 2.79
CA PHE A 23 5.04 -2.29 1.49
C PHE A 23 6.24 -2.11 0.57
N LYS A 24 6.73 -0.88 0.43
CA LYS A 24 7.93 -0.59 -0.38
C LYS A 24 9.16 -1.35 0.10
N LYS A 25 9.37 -1.49 1.41
CA LYS A 25 10.49 -2.27 1.96
C LYS A 25 10.40 -3.77 1.64
N LYS A 26 9.18 -4.31 1.50
CA LYS A 26 8.93 -5.74 1.24
C LYS A 26 8.89 -6.09 -0.23
N THR A 27 8.33 -5.21 -1.06
CA THR A 27 8.09 -5.46 -2.49
C THR A 27 9.04 -4.69 -3.41
N ASN A 28 9.80 -3.73 -2.87
CA ASN A 28 10.59 -2.75 -3.60
C ASN A 28 9.76 -1.82 -4.52
N LEU A 29 8.44 -1.86 -4.44
CA LEU A 29 7.51 -1.06 -5.24
C LEU A 29 6.62 -0.19 -4.35
N SER A 30 6.20 0.97 -4.84
CA SER A 30 5.15 1.73 -4.15
C SER A 30 3.79 1.03 -4.34
N PRO A 31 2.83 1.17 -3.41
CA PRO A 31 1.49 0.60 -3.58
C PRO A 31 0.81 0.99 -4.90
N LEU A 32 1.07 2.21 -5.38
CA LEU A 32 0.53 2.71 -6.65
C LEU A 32 1.20 2.04 -7.86
N ALA A 33 2.53 1.95 -7.85
CA ALA A 33 3.28 1.29 -8.94
C ALA A 33 2.92 -0.20 -9.01
N PHE A 34 2.81 -0.87 -7.86
CA PHE A 34 2.35 -2.26 -7.80
C PHE A 34 0.95 -2.39 -8.42
N ARG A 35 -0.01 -1.51 -8.11
CA ARG A 35 -1.32 -1.57 -8.76
C ARG A 35 -1.28 -1.32 -10.27
N GLN A 36 -0.36 -0.48 -10.75
CA GLN A 36 -0.24 -0.23 -12.19
C GLN A 36 0.36 -1.44 -12.93
N GLU A 37 1.29 -2.16 -12.32
CA GLU A 37 1.92 -3.37 -12.88
C GLU A 37 1.01 -4.59 -12.85
N PHE A 38 0.07 -4.65 -11.90
CA PHE A 38 -0.81 -5.81 -11.65
C PHE A 38 -2.30 -5.54 -11.97
N ASN A 39 -2.63 -4.42 -12.65
CA ASN A 39 -3.96 -4.13 -13.20
C ASN A 39 -4.03 -4.42 -14.69
#